data_AF-A0A7V2SIB3-F1
#
_entry.id   AF-A0A7V2SIB3-F1
#
_cell.length_a   1.000
_cell.length_b   1.000
_cell.length_c   1.000
_cell.angle_alpha   90.00
_cell.angle_beta   90.00
_cell.angle_gamma   90.00
#
_symmetry.space_group_name_H-M   'P 1'
#
loop_
_entity.id
_entity.type
_entity.pdbx_description
1 polymer ?
#
loop_
_entity_poly.entity_id
_entity_poly.type
_entity_poly.pdbx_seq_one_letter_code
_entity_poly.pdbx_strand_id
1 'polypeptide(L)'
;MITPQRRQRIEALLEQKQPDLQVLLDDVHDSRNISAVIRTCDAVGVLHFYYSRNSPDHVKTHRTVTQGAHRWLLKERIDYEKRAQFLRRKREEGMQILVTQL
;
A
#
# COMPACT_ATOMS: atom_id res chain seq x y z
N MET A 1 -24.73 -15.04 0.11
CA MET A 1 -24.34 -15.33 1.51
C MET A 1 -22.87 -15.73 1.52
N ILE A 2 -22.05 -15.24 2.48
CA ILE A 2 -20.64 -15.67 2.60
C ILE A 2 -20.60 -17.08 3.21
N THR A 3 -19.79 -17.97 2.64
CA THR A 3 -19.61 -19.32 3.21
C THR A 3 -18.75 -19.26 4.48
N PRO A 4 -18.96 -20.16 5.47
CA PRO A 4 -18.14 -20.20 6.68
C PRO A 4 -16.63 -20.29 6.38
N GLN A 5 -16.24 -21.10 5.39
CA GLN A 5 -14.83 -21.24 5.00
C GLN A 5 -14.25 -19.94 4.43
N ARG A 6 -15.05 -19.19 3.67
CA ARG A 6 -14.62 -17.89 3.14
C ARG A 6 -14.49 -16.87 4.26
N ARG A 7 -15.42 -16.85 5.23
CA ARG A 7 -15.36 -15.98 6.40
C ARG A 7 -14.09 -16.22 7.21
N GLN A 8 -13.79 -17.48 7.55
CA GLN A 8 -12.62 -17.85 8.33
C GLN A 8 -11.31 -17.43 7.64
N ARG A 9 -11.22 -17.57 6.31
CA ARG A 9 -10.05 -17.09 5.54
C ARG A 9 -9.89 -15.57 5.60
N ILE A 10 -11.00 -14.83 5.60
CA ILE A 10 -10.97 -13.37 5.70
C ILE A 10 -10.48 -12.96 7.10
N GLU A 11 -11.04 -13.57 8.14
CA GLU A 11 -10.65 -13.29 9.53
C GLU A 11 -9.17 -13.60 9.76
N ALA A 12 -8.69 -14.78 9.34
CA ALA A 12 -7.28 -15.16 9.44
C ALA A 12 -6.34 -14.22 8.67
N LEU A 13 -6.75 -13.71 7.51
CA LEU A 13 -5.95 -12.74 6.74
C LEU A 13 -5.89 -11.39 7.44
N LEU A 14 -7.01 -10.93 8.02
CA LEU A 14 -7.07 -9.65 8.74
C LEU A 14 -6.24 -9.68 10.02
N GLU A 15 -6.19 -10.81 10.72
CA GLU A 15 -5.35 -11.01 11.92
C GLU A 15 -3.85 -10.89 11.62
N GLN A 16 -3.43 -11.13 10.38
CA GLN A 16 -2.03 -11.04 9.94
C GLN A 16 -1.64 -9.64 9.44
N LYS A 17 -2.57 -8.68 9.40
CA LYS A 17 -2.25 -7.34 8.94
C LYS A 17 -1.39 -6.59 9.97
N GLN A 18 -0.50 -5.75 9.47
CA GLN A 18 0.48 -4.98 10.22
C GLN A 18 0.21 -3.47 9.99
N PRO A 19 -0.69 -2.82 10.77
CA PRO A 19 -0.99 -1.40 10.60
C PRO A 19 0.20 -0.47 10.88
N ASP A 20 1.18 -0.96 11.64
CA ASP A 20 2.46 -0.32 11.98
C ASP A 20 3.54 -0.50 10.91
N LEU A 21 3.31 -1.35 9.89
CA LEU A 21 4.14 -1.44 8.70
C LEU A 21 3.44 -0.76 7.51
N GLN A 22 3.99 0.37 7.08
CA GLN A 22 3.41 1.21 6.02
C GLN A 22 4.43 1.41 4.90
N VAL A 23 3.95 1.47 3.65
CA VAL A 23 4.79 1.64 2.46
C VAL A 23 4.38 2.89 1.72
N LEU A 24 5.34 3.74 1.35
CA LEU A 24 5.15 4.87 0.43
C LEU A 24 6.03 4.64 -0.80
N LEU A 25 5.42 4.61 -1.99
CA LEU A 25 6.17 4.71 -3.25
C LEU A 25 6.30 6.18 -3.65
N ASP A 26 7.54 6.66 -3.76
CA ASP A 26 7.84 8.01 -4.25
C ASP A 26 8.16 7.98 -5.75
N ASP A 27 7.30 8.64 -6.52
CA ASP A 27 7.40 8.88 -7.96
C ASP A 27 7.68 7.66 -8.86
N VAL A 28 7.15 6.49 -8.52
CA VAL A 28 7.29 5.29 -9.39
C VAL A 28 6.46 5.43 -10.67
N HIS A 29 7.11 5.43 -11.83
CA HIS A 29 6.45 5.68 -13.12
C HIS A 29 5.67 4.50 -13.69
N ASP A 30 6.21 3.29 -13.60
CA ASP A 30 5.53 2.13 -14.16
C ASP A 30 4.44 1.61 -13.22
N SER A 31 3.19 1.78 -13.65
CA SER A 31 2.00 1.22 -13.00
C SER A 31 2.04 -0.30 -12.78
N ARG A 32 2.81 -1.06 -13.58
CA ARG A 32 3.05 -2.50 -13.36
C ARG A 32 3.92 -2.74 -12.13
N ASN A 33 4.96 -1.93 -11.94
CA ASN A 33 5.81 -2.00 -10.74
C ASN A 33 5.00 -1.67 -9.49
N ILE A 34 4.16 -0.63 -9.53
CA ILE A 34 3.25 -0.31 -8.42
C ILE A 34 2.32 -1.49 -8.13
N SER A 35 1.78 -2.14 -9.16
CA SER A 35 0.91 -3.31 -8.99
C SER A 35 1.66 -4.52 -8.40
N ALA A 36 2.93 -4.70 -8.73
CA ALA A 36 3.77 -5.75 -8.15
C ALA A 36 4.09 -5.48 -6.68
N VAL A 37 4.36 -4.22 -6.32
CA VAL A 37 4.56 -3.81 -4.93
C VAL A 37 3.27 -4.00 -4.12
N ILE A 38 2.09 -3.67 -4.67
CA ILE A 38 0.79 -3.95 -4.02
C ILE A 38 0.63 -5.43 -3.69
N ARG A 39 0.99 -6.32 -4.62
CA ARG A 39 0.95 -7.77 -4.39
C ARG A 39 1.92 -8.20 -3.29
N THR A 40 3.11 -7.61 -3.25
CA THR A 40 4.12 -7.88 -2.22
C THR A 40 3.66 -7.39 -0.86
N CYS A 41 3.07 -6.19 -0.79
CA CYS A 41 2.49 -5.60 0.41
C CYS A 41 1.41 -6.50 1.02
N ASP A 42 0.49 -7.01 0.20
CA ASP A 42 -0.55 -7.93 0.68
C ASP A 42 0.05 -9.23 1.23
N ALA A 43 1.06 -9.79 0.56
CA ALA A 43 1.72 -11.02 0.96
C ALA A 43 2.47 -10.92 2.31
N VAL A 44 2.96 -9.73 2.66
CA VAL A 44 3.66 -9.49 3.93
C VAL A 44 2.79 -8.80 4.99
N GLY A 45 1.50 -8.62 4.74
CA GLY A 45 0.57 -8.08 5.74
C GLY A 45 0.47 -6.55 5.82
N VAL A 46 1.07 -5.79 4.90
CA VAL A 46 0.90 -4.32 4.88
C VAL A 46 -0.57 -3.95 4.70
N LEU A 47 -1.06 -3.08 5.60
CA LEU A 47 -2.43 -2.55 5.54
C LEU A 47 -2.50 -1.22 4.79
N HIS A 48 -1.58 -0.29 5.06
CA HIS A 48 -1.58 1.04 4.46
C HIS A 48 -0.50 1.16 3.39
N PHE A 49 -0.94 1.42 2.16
CA PHE A 49 -0.08 1.59 1.00
C PHE A 49 -0.31 2.98 0.39
N TYR A 50 0.73 3.80 0.44
CA TYR A 50 0.74 5.15 -0.09
C TYR A 50 1.53 5.21 -1.38
N TYR A 51 1.14 6.11 -2.28
CA TYR A 51 1.94 6.44 -3.45
C TYR A 51 1.86 7.93 -3.74
N SER A 52 2.93 8.48 -4.28
CA SER A 52 2.98 9.86 -4.74
C SER A 52 3.57 9.94 -6.14
N ARG A 53 3.07 10.88 -6.94
CA ARG A 53 3.39 11.05 -8.37
C ARG A 53 3.34 12.52 -8.73
N ASN A 54 4.34 12.99 -9.45
CA ASN A 54 4.34 14.36 -9.98
C ASN A 54 3.36 14.53 -11.16
N SER A 55 3.01 13.44 -11.85
CA SER A 55 1.93 13.47 -12.85
C SER A 55 0.55 13.49 -12.19
N PRO A 56 -0.43 14.27 -12.69
CA PRO A 56 -1.82 14.24 -12.21
C PRO A 56 -2.50 12.89 -12.47
N ASP A 57 -1.97 12.05 -13.37
CA ASP A 57 -2.61 10.80 -13.78
C ASP A 57 -2.85 9.84 -12.61
N HIS A 58 -4.01 9.20 -12.63
CA HIS A 58 -4.28 8.11 -11.71
C HIS A 58 -3.45 6.87 -12.07
N VAL A 59 -2.84 6.27 -11.05
CA VAL A 59 -2.11 5.01 -11.23
C VAL A 59 -3.09 3.88 -11.50
N LYS A 60 -3.04 3.35 -12.72
CA LYS A 60 -3.78 2.14 -13.10
C LYS A 60 -3.31 0.96 -12.25
N THR A 61 -4.24 0.29 -11.60
CA THR A 61 -3.98 -0.97 -10.90
C THR A 61 -4.20 -2.14 -11.87
N HIS A 62 -3.14 -2.88 -12.17
CA HIS A 62 -3.23 -4.02 -13.09
C HIS A 62 -3.71 -5.27 -12.34
N ARG A 63 -4.95 -5.67 -12.61
CA ARG A 63 -5.58 -6.85 -11.97
C ARG A 63 -4.80 -8.15 -12.20
N THR A 64 -4.22 -8.31 -13.40
CA THR A 64 -3.37 -9.46 -13.77
C THR A 64 -2.05 -9.50 -13.00
N VAL A 65 -1.58 -8.36 -12.49
CA VAL A 65 -0.35 -8.30 -11.67
C VAL A 65 -0.71 -8.46 -10.19
N THR A 66 -1.69 -7.70 -9.70
CA THR A 66 -2.11 -7.72 -8.29
C THR A 66 -2.78 -9.01 -7.85
N GLN A 67 -3.41 -9.76 -8.77
CA GLN A 67 -4.10 -11.02 -8.45
C GLN A 67 -5.13 -10.89 -7.31
N GLY A 68 -5.79 -9.72 -7.21
CA GLY A 68 -6.79 -9.43 -6.17
C GLY A 68 -6.25 -8.79 -4.88
N ALA A 69 -4.92 -8.68 -4.72
CA ALA A 69 -4.26 -8.06 -3.55
C ALA A 69 -4.74 -6.62 -3.26
N HIS A 70 -5.06 -5.86 -4.31
CA HIS A 70 -5.53 -4.47 -4.20
C HIS A 70 -6.85 -4.30 -3.41
N ARG A 71 -7.52 -5.41 -3.04
CA ARG A 71 -8.75 -5.41 -2.24
C ARG A 71 -8.49 -5.52 -0.74
N TRP A 72 -7.27 -5.87 -0.34
CA TRP A 72 -6.91 -6.23 1.04
C TRP A 72 -5.95 -5.23 1.69
N LEU A 73 -5.74 -4.08 1.04
CA LEU A 73 -4.98 -2.96 1.57
C LEU A 73 -5.70 -1.65 1.26
N LEU A 74 -5.36 -0.62 2.03
CA LEU A 74 -5.81 0.75 1.85
C LEU A 74 -4.80 1.48 0.98
N LYS A 75 -5.19 1.73 -0.28
CA LYS A 75 -4.37 2.45 -1.25
C LYS A 75 -4.74 3.93 -1.23
N GLU A 76 -3.79 4.79 -0.89
CA GLU A 76 -4.00 6.23 -0.79
C GLU A 76 -2.95 7.01 -1.60
N ARG A 77 -3.40 8.05 -2.32
CA ARG A 77 -2.52 8.96 -3.05
C ARG A 77 -2.12 10.11 -2.13
N ILE A 78 -0.82 10.40 -2.07
CA ILE A 78 -0.29 11.60 -1.42
C ILE A 78 0.12 12.61 -2.49
N ASP A 79 -0.34 13.85 -2.38
CA ASP A 79 0.07 14.94 -3.26
C ASP A 79 1.59 15.07 -3.27
N TYR A 80 2.17 15.25 -4.47
CA TYR A 80 3.62 15.32 -4.66
C TYR A 80 4.24 16.37 -3.73
N GLU A 81 3.75 17.60 -3.77
CA GLU A 81 4.27 18.69 -2.93
C GLU A 81 4.11 18.46 -1.41
N LYS A 82 3.22 17.57 -0.98
CA LYS A 82 2.93 17.31 0.44
C LYS A 82 3.67 16.11 1.02
N ARG A 83 4.52 15.40 0.24
CA ARG A 83 5.25 14.21 0.73
C ARG A 83 6.07 14.49 1.99
N ALA A 84 6.80 15.60 2.01
CA ALA A 84 7.61 15.98 3.16
C ALA A 84 6.75 16.20 4.41
N GLN A 85 5.60 16.86 4.27
CA GLN A 85 4.63 17.05 5.36
C GLN A 85 4.04 15.72 5.83
N PHE A 86 3.67 14.85 4.90
CA PHE A 86 3.17 13.51 5.21
C PHE A 86 4.18 12.68 6.03
N LEU A 87 5.45 12.66 5.62
CA LEU A 87 6.50 11.94 6.34
C LEU A 87 6.77 12.53 7.74
N ARG A 88 6.70 13.86 7.88
CA ARG A 88 6.81 14.52 9.21
C ARG A 88 5.67 14.11 10.12
N ARG A 89 4.43 14.16 9.64
CA ARG A 89 3.26 13.70 10.39
C ARG A 89 3.39 12.24 10.81
N LYS A 90 3.85 11.36 9.92
CA LYS A 90 4.08 9.94 10.26
C LYS A 90 5.10 9.77 11.37
N ARG A 91 6.16 10.58 11.38
CA ARG A 91 7.14 10.60 12.47
C ARG A 91 6.54 11.09 13.79
N GLU A 92 5.70 12.12 13.75
CA GLU A 92 4.94 12.61 14.92
C GLU A 92 3.94 11.57 15.45
N GLU A 93 3.37 10.74 14.57
CA GLU A 93 2.55 9.57 14.92
C GLU A 93 3.37 8.41 15.52
N GLY A 94 4.68 8.57 15.70
CA GLY A 94 5.57 7.57 16.31
C GLY A 94 6.22 6.59 15.32
N MET A 95 6.03 6.77 14.01
CA MET A 95 6.61 5.88 13.00
C MET A 95 8.09 6.21 12.77
N GLN A 96 8.91 5.17 12.59
CA GLN A 96 10.26 5.32 12.06
C GLN A 96 10.21 5.39 10.53
N ILE A 97 10.83 6.42 9.95
CA ILE A 97 10.93 6.57 8.49
C ILE A 97 12.22 5.92 8.01
N LEU A 98 12.08 4.87 7.19
CA LEU A 98 13.18 4.20 6.51
C LEU A 98 13.11 4.51 5.01
N VAL A 99 14.26 4.82 4.41
CA VAL A 99 14.35 5.16 2.98
C VAL A 99 15.38 4.29 2.30
N THR A 100 15.09 3.87 1.07
CA THR A 100 16.05 3.22 0.18
C THR A 100 16.83 4.29 -0.57
N GLN A 101 18.15 4.33 -0.42
CA GLN A 101 19.05 5.17 -1.20
C GLN A 101 20.05 4.24 -1.90
N LEU A 102 20.11 4.32 -3.22
CA LEU A 102 21.06 3.61 -4.07
C LEU A 102 22.09 4.59 -4.63
#